data_AF-A0A843LGW9-F1
#
_entry.id   AF-A0A843LGW9-F1
#
_cell.length_a   1.000
_cell.length_b   1.000
_cell.length_c   1.000
_cell.angle_alpha   90.00
_cell.angle_beta   90.00
_cell.angle_gamma   90.00
#
_symmetry.space_group_name_H-M   'P 1'
#
loop_
_entity.id
_entity.type
_entity.pdbx_description
1 polymer ?
#
loop_
_entity_poly.entity_id
_entity_poly.type
_entity_poly.pdbx_seq_one_letter_code
_entity_poly.pdbx_strand_id
1 'polypeptide(L)' 'MSNKRLRIKVLVGGPSSEHEVSLKSGEQVLKNLNPERYEAERVLIDKYGFWQKSPEEIKKDTDLVFI' A
#
# COMPACT_ATOMS: atom_id res chain seq x y z
N MET A 1 -1.89 -7.92 -27.05
CA MET A 1 -1.26 -8.33 -25.77
C MET A 1 -2.07 -7.71 -24.66
N SER A 2 -2.66 -8.51 -23.77
CA SER A 2 -3.39 -7.97 -22.62
C SER A 2 -2.42 -7.20 -21.73
N ASN A 3 -2.62 -5.88 -21.64
CA ASN A 3 -1.79 -5.01 -20.81
C ASN A 3 -2.17 -5.28 -19.35
N LYS A 4 -1.48 -6.22 -18.71
CA LYS A 4 -1.76 -6.63 -17.33
C LYS A 4 -1.45 -5.46 -16.40
N ARG A 5 -2.42 -5.07 -15.58
CA ARG A 5 -2.21 -4.05 -14.54
C ARG A 5 -1.18 -4.54 -13.52
N LEU A 6 -0.31 -3.63 -13.10
CA LEU A 6 0.69 -3.90 -12.07
C LEU A 6 0.02 -3.83 -10.69
N ARG A 7 0.22 -4.87 -9.87
CA ARG A 7 -0.35 -4.95 -8.51
C ARG A 7 0.57 -4.22 -7.55
N ILE A 8 0.08 -3.15 -6.95
CA ILE A 8 0.84 -2.30 -6.04
C ILE A 8 0.24 -2.39 -4.64
N LYS A 9 1.10 -2.55 -3.63
CA LYS A 9 0.69 -2.34 -2.23
C LYS A 9 1.33 -1.07 -1.70
N VAL A 10 0.52 -0.23 -1.06
CA VAL A 10 0.96 1.01 -0.42
C VAL A 10 0.94 0.79 1.08
N LEU A 11 2.11 0.73 1.72
CA LEU A 11 2.21 0.68 3.17
C LEU A 11 1.85 2.05 3.75
N VAL A 12 1.05 2.06 4.82
CA VAL A 12 0.61 3.30 5.49
C VAL A 12 0.61 3.15 7.00
N GLY A 13 0.81 4.26 7.70
CA GLY A 13 0.78 4.35 9.17
C GLY A 13 2.15 4.11 9.79
N GLY A 14 2.25 3.08 10.64
CA GLY A 14 3.45 2.70 11.38
C GLY A 14 3.51 3.28 12.81
N PRO A 15 4.41 2.74 13.66
CA PRO A 15 4.62 3.17 15.04
C PRO A 15 5.50 4.43 15.11
N SER A 16 5.03 5.53 14.54
CA SER A 16 5.72 6.82 14.48
C SER A 16 4.78 7.98 14.85
N SER A 17 5.33 9.12 15.27
CA SER A 17 4.59 10.38 15.40
C SER A 17 3.99 10.85 14.07
N GLU A 18 4.53 10.37 12.94
CA GLU A 18 4.05 10.66 11.59
C GLU A 18 2.93 9.72 11.12
N HIS A 19 2.37 8.86 11.98
CA HIS A 19 1.33 7.89 11.63
C HIS A 19 0.18 8.52 10.81
N GLU A 20 -0.40 9.62 11.31
CA GLU A 20 -1.51 10.31 10.63
C GLU A 20 -1.08 10.95 9.30
N VAL A 21 0.18 11.36 9.19
CA VAL A 21 0.75 11.92 7.96
C VAL A 21 0.92 10.82 6.93
N SER A 22 1.45 9.66 7.32
CA SER A 22 1.60 8.48 6.46
C SER A 22 0.25 7.99 5.92
N LEU A 23 -0.78 7.93 6.77
CA LEU A 23 -2.15 7.59 6.35
C LEU A 23 -2.65 8.51 5.23
N LYS A 24 -2.58 9.83 5.44
CA LYS A 24 -3.04 10.83 4.45
C LYS A 24 -2.24 10.78 3.16
N SER A 25 -0.92 10.65 3.25
CA SER A 25 -0.04 10.56 2.08
C SER A 25 -0.35 9.30 1.25
N GLY A 26 -0.52 8.15 1.91
CA GLY A 26 -0.88 6.90 1.23
C GLY A 26 -2.26 6.96 0.57
N GLU A 27 -3.24 7.62 1.19
CA GLU A 27 -4.54 7.88 0.55
C GLU A 27 -4.39 8.73 -0.72
N GLN A 28 -3.54 9.76 -0.72
CA GLN A 28 -3.27 10.54 -1.93
C GLN A 28 -2.59 9.71 -3.03
N VAL A 29 -1.65 8.83 -2.67
CA VAL A 29 -1.03 7.91 -3.63
C VAL A 29 -2.09 7.02 -4.28
N LEU A 30 -2.90 6.34 -3.47
CA LEU A 30 -3.95 5.43 -3.96
C LEU A 30 -4.96 6.16 -4.86
N LYS A 31 -5.35 7.39 -4.48
CA LYS A 31 -6.30 8.21 -5.24
C LYS A 31 -5.78 8.63 -6.62
N ASN A 32 -4.47 8.85 -6.76
CA ASN A 32 -3.88 9.40 -7.99
C ASN A 32 -3.23 8.33 -8.89
N LEU A 33 -3.15 7.08 -8.47
CA LEU A 33 -2.67 5.99 -9.33
C LEU A 33 -3.63 5.77 -10.50
N ASN A 34 -3.07 5.64 -11.72
CA ASN A 34 -3.85 5.35 -12.92
C ASN A 34 -4.48 3.93 -12.83
N PRO A 35 -5.82 3.80 -12.77
CA PRO A 35 -6.49 2.51 -12.55
C PRO A 35 -6.46 1.58 -13.78
N GLU A 36 -6.13 2.10 -14.97
CA GLU A 36 -5.92 1.29 -16.18
C GLU A 36 -4.54 0.61 -16.17
N ARG A 37 -3.59 1.15 -15.40
CA ARG A 37 -2.22 0.63 -15.31
C ARG A 37 -1.95 -0.11 -14.02
N TYR A 38 -2.65 0.24 -12.94
CA TYR A 38 -2.34 -0.21 -11.59
C TYR A 38 -3.57 -0.79 -10.90
N GLU A 39 -3.35 -1.87 -10.15
CA GLU A 39 -4.27 -2.42 -9.18
C GLU A 39 -3.67 -2.21 -7.80
N ALA A 40 -4.13 -1.17 -7.10
CA ALA A 40 -3.50 -0.70 -5.87
C ALA A 40 -4.34 -1.02 -4.64
N GLU A 41 -3.68 -1.50 -3.58
CA GLU A 41 -4.31 -1.75 -2.28
C GLU A 41 -3.46 -1.13 -1.15
N ARG A 42 -4.12 -0.57 -0.14
CA ARG A 42 -3.44 -0.12 1.08
C ARG A 42 -3.10 -1.30 1.99
N VAL A 43 -2.00 -1.19 2.72
CA VAL A 43 -1.65 -2.08 3.83
C VAL A 43 -1.35 -1.24 5.05
N LEU A 44 -2.20 -1.36 6.06
CA LEU A 44 -2.06 -0.61 7.30
C LEU A 44 -1.07 -1.29 8.24
N ILE A 45 -0.17 -0.48 8.79
CA ILE A 45 0.56 -0.77 10.01
C ILE A 45 0.03 0.21 11.07
N ASP A 46 -0.48 -0.30 12.19
CA ASP A 46 -1.05 0.56 13.22
C ASP A 46 0.04 1.30 14.04
N LYS A 47 -0.39 2.15 15.00
CA LYS A 47 0.52 2.90 15.87
C LYS A 47 1.33 2.03 16.84
N TYR A 48 0.95 0.77 17.01
CA TYR A 48 1.62 -0.19 17.90
C TYR A 48 2.50 -1.17 17.10
N GLY A 49 2.57 -1.03 15.78
CA GLY A 49 3.37 -1.89 14.91
C GLY A 49 2.65 -3.17 14.49
N PHE A 50 1.34 -3.30 14.72
CA PHE A 50 0.56 -4.41 14.20
C PHE A 50 0.31 -4.22 12.69
N TRP A 51 0.55 -5.28 11.93
CA TRP A 51 0.34 -5.31 10.48
C TRP A 51 -1.01 -5.94 10.17
N GLN A 52 -1.81 -5.27 9.34
CA GLN A 52 -3.09 -5.84 8.88
C GLN A 52 -2.90 -7.08 7.99
N LYS A 53 -1.78 -7.14 7.25
CA LYS A 53 -1.36 -8.30 6.45
C LYS A 53 0.10 -8.58 6.74
N SER A 54 0.47 -9.85 6.90
CA SER A 54 1.87 -10.23 7.06
C SER A 54 2.69 -9.93 5.79
N PRO A 55 4.00 -9.69 5.91
CA PRO A 55 4.90 -9.55 4.75
C PRO A 55 4.80 -10.72 3.75
N GLU A 56 4.55 -11.94 4.23
CA GLU A 56 4.38 -13.14 3.42
C GLU A 56 3.09 -13.09 2.60
N GLU A 57 1.99 -12.60 3.19
CA GLU A 57 0.73 -12.40 2.48
C GLU A 57 0.85 -11.31 1.40
N ILE A 58 1.53 -10.21 1.73
CA ILE A 58 1.79 -9.10 0.80
C ILE A 58 2.58 -9.59 -0.42
N LYS A 59 3.62 -10.41 -0.23
CA LYS A 59 4.46 -10.90 -1.33
C LYS A 59 3.74 -11.81 -2.32
N LYS A 60 2.67 -12.50 -1.92
CA LYS A 60 1.99 -13.50 -2.77
C LYS A 60 1.28 -12.89 -3.97
N ASP A 61 0.77 -11.67 -3.84
CA ASP A 61 -0.12 -11.05 -4.82
C ASP A 61 0.33 -9.65 -5.27
N THR A 62 1.60 -9.31 -5.06
CA THR A 62 2.14 -7.96 -5.30
C THR A 62 3.30 -7.98 -6.27
N ASP A 63 3.35 -7.00 -7.16
CA ASP A 63 4.47 -6.79 -8.07
C ASP A 63 5.41 -5.68 -7.55
N LEU A 64 4.89 -4.69 -6.80
CA LEU A 64 5.66 -3.60 -6.19
C LEU A 64 5.05 -3.13 -4.86
N VAL A 65 5.92 -2.81 -3.89
CA VAL A 65 5.53 -2.19 -2.61
C VAL A 65 6.04 -0.75 -2.56
N PHE A 66 5.16 0.18 -2.19
CA PHE A 66 5.46 1.57 -1.92
C PHE A 66 5.38 1.81 -0.40
N ILE A 67 6.36 2.51 0.18
CA ILE A 67 6.49 2.75 1.63
C ILE A 67 6.54 4.23 1.95
#